data_AF-A0A1I7YNF3-F1
#
_entry.id   AF-A0A1I7YNF3-F1
#
_cell.length_a   1.000
_cell.length_b   1.000
_cell.length_c   1.000
_cell.angle_alpha   90.00
_cell.angle_beta   90.00
_cell.angle_gamma   90.00
#
_symmetry.space_group_name_H-M   'P 1'
#
loop_
_entity.id
_entity.type
_entity.pdbx_description
1 polymer ?
#
loop_
_entity_poly.entity_id
_entity_poly.type
_entity_poly.pdbx_seq_one_letter_code
_entity_poly.pdbx_strand_id
1 'polypeptide(L)'
;MGGKVPDEIRYENRENNKDMSDKTLVKLNVGARSVRKVEVNVHEPGTKLKWFFRCSSGDIDFSIIKDGVYVWPRYRITTEFVPEFGQIECEESGTYEIEFDNGHGKVWSKDLKYAVHVE
;
A
#
# COMPACT_ATOMS: atom_id res chain seq x y z
N MET A 1 -18.12 26.49 -18.10
CA MET A 1 -16.67 26.39 -17.79
C MET A 1 -16.53 26.31 -16.29
N GLY A 2 -15.87 25.28 -15.75
CA GLY A 2 -15.69 25.11 -14.31
C GLY A 2 -14.73 26.16 -13.73
N GLY A 3 -15.04 26.67 -12.54
CA GLY A 3 -14.21 27.65 -11.82
C GLY A 3 -12.94 27.05 -11.20
N LYS A 4 -12.09 27.91 -10.64
CA LYS A 4 -10.85 27.49 -9.95
C LYS A 4 -11.21 26.67 -8.70
N VAL A 5 -10.61 25.49 -8.55
CA VAL A 5 -10.78 24.64 -7.35
C VAL A 5 -10.36 25.44 -6.11
N PRO A 6 -11.19 25.53 -5.06
CA PRO A 6 -10.83 26.20 -3.82
C PRO A 6 -9.54 25.62 -3.22
N ASP A 7 -8.63 26.50 -2.81
CA ASP A 7 -7.34 26.07 -2.25
C ASP A 7 -7.53 25.27 -0.94
N GLU A 8 -8.63 25.49 -0.22
CA GLU A 8 -9.01 24.79 1.02
C GLU A 8 -9.28 23.28 0.85
N ILE A 9 -9.76 22.84 -0.32
CA ILE A 9 -10.04 21.42 -0.60
C ILE A 9 -8.93 20.76 -1.41
N ARG A 10 -7.88 21.51 -1.70
CA ARG A 10 -6.78 21.07 -2.55
C ARG A 10 -5.90 20.14 -1.73
N TYR A 11 -5.68 18.93 -2.24
CA TYR A 11 -4.81 17.96 -1.59
C TYR A 11 -3.36 18.47 -1.60
N GLU A 12 -2.90 18.99 -0.47
CA GLU A 12 -1.50 19.38 -0.29
C GLU A 12 -0.69 18.18 0.22
N ASN A 13 0.10 17.60 -0.67
CA ASN A 13 1.04 16.49 -0.41
C ASN A 13 2.00 16.74 0.78
N ARG A 14 2.11 17.97 1.29
CA ARG A 14 2.96 18.32 2.44
C ARG A 14 2.25 18.19 3.79
N GLU A 15 0.92 18.29 3.86
CA GLU A 15 0.19 18.33 5.14
C GLU A 15 -0.42 16.98 5.51
N ASN A 16 -1.00 16.23 4.56
CA ASN A 16 -1.47 14.85 4.80
C ASN A 16 -0.33 13.82 4.93
N ASN A 17 0.91 14.26 4.75
CA ASN A 17 2.15 13.52 4.97
C ASN A 17 2.68 13.72 6.40
N LYS A 18 1.98 14.49 7.26
CA LYS A 18 2.35 14.68 8.66
C LYS A 18 2.12 13.45 9.53
N ASP A 19 1.28 12.50 9.12
CA ASP A 19 0.93 11.35 9.97
C ASP A 19 1.97 10.21 9.98
N MET A 20 2.85 10.13 8.99
CA MET A 20 3.98 9.21 9.04
C MET A 20 5.25 9.86 8.52
N SER A 21 6.09 10.29 9.46
CA SER A 21 7.45 10.70 9.11
C SER A 21 8.14 9.57 8.35
N ASP A 22 8.89 9.89 7.30
CA ASP A 22 9.66 8.92 6.49
C ASP A 22 10.55 7.98 7.33
N LYS A 23 10.84 8.33 8.59
CA LYS A 23 11.58 7.54 9.58
C LYS A 23 10.81 6.33 10.12
N THR A 24 9.48 6.38 10.09
CA THR A 24 8.59 5.31 10.59
C THR A 24 8.25 4.27 9.52
N LEU A 25 8.54 4.55 8.25
CA LEU A 25 8.26 3.64 7.15
C LEU A 25 9.37 2.58 7.00
N VAL A 26 8.94 1.34 6.79
CA VAL A 26 9.83 0.21 6.51
C VAL A 26 10.19 0.22 5.01
N LYS A 27 11.46 0.00 4.69
CA LYS A 27 11.93 -0.12 3.31
C LYS A 27 11.79 -1.55 2.82
N LEU A 28 11.30 -1.72 1.59
CA LEU A 28 11.15 -3.02 0.93
C LEU A 28 11.64 -2.92 -0.52
N ASN A 29 12.58 -3.77 -0.91
CA ASN A 29 12.97 -3.90 -2.31
C ASN A 29 12.27 -5.12 -2.94
N VAL A 30 11.56 -4.87 -4.04
CA VAL A 30 10.92 -5.90 -4.88
C VAL A 30 11.71 -5.99 -6.18
N GLY A 31 12.48 -7.07 -6.34
CA GLY A 31 13.27 -7.32 -7.54
C GLY A 31 12.43 -7.40 -8.82
N ALA A 32 13.06 -7.27 -9.98
CA ALA A 32 12.41 -7.54 -11.26
C ALA A 32 11.89 -8.98 -11.30
N ARG A 33 10.69 -9.16 -11.86
CA ARG A 33 9.99 -10.46 -11.94
C ARG A 33 9.81 -11.18 -10.60
N SER A 34 9.72 -10.43 -9.51
CA SER A 34 9.61 -10.99 -8.17
C SER A 34 8.43 -10.44 -7.41
N VAL A 35 8.06 -11.19 -6.37
CA VAL A 35 6.98 -10.86 -5.44
C VAL A 35 7.55 -10.76 -4.04
N ARG A 36 7.05 -9.81 -3.26
CA ARG A 36 7.29 -9.73 -1.83
C ARG A 36 5.96 -9.71 -1.10
N LYS A 37 5.89 -10.47 -0.02
CA LYS A 37 4.74 -10.55 0.86
C LYS A 37 5.12 -10.04 2.24
N VAL A 38 4.20 -9.29 2.85
CA VAL A 38 4.28 -8.86 4.24
C VAL A 38 3.15 -9.56 4.97
N GLU A 39 3.52 -10.45 5.90
CA GLU A 39 2.56 -11.19 6.71
C GLU A 39 2.08 -10.34 7.88
N VAL A 40 0.77 -10.31 8.10
CA VAL A 40 0.09 -9.56 9.14
C VAL A 40 -0.82 -10.51 9.90
N ASN A 41 -0.51 -10.76 11.17
CA ASN A 41 -1.30 -11.64 12.02
C ASN A 41 -2.42 -10.85 12.69
N VAL A 42 -3.66 -11.20 12.37
CA VAL A 42 -4.87 -10.64 12.97
C VAL A 42 -5.44 -11.65 13.95
N HIS A 43 -5.59 -11.26 15.21
CA HIS A 43 -6.02 -12.17 16.27
C HIS A 43 -7.53 -12.19 16.46
N GLU A 44 -8.23 -11.10 16.13
CA GLU A 44 -9.66 -10.95 16.36
C GLU A 44 -10.38 -10.57 15.05
N PRO A 45 -11.52 -11.22 14.74
CA PRO A 45 -12.41 -10.75 13.68
C PRO A 45 -12.87 -9.31 13.91
N GLY A 46 -13.02 -8.53 12.84
CA GLY A 46 -13.41 -7.12 12.88
C GLY A 46 -12.25 -6.15 13.10
N THR A 47 -11.03 -6.63 13.33
CA THR A 47 -9.81 -5.79 13.33
C THR A 47 -9.66 -5.09 11.98
N LYS A 48 -9.26 -3.82 11.99
CA LYS A 48 -8.98 -3.07 10.77
C LYS A 48 -7.51 -3.19 10.41
N LEU A 49 -7.23 -3.72 9.22
CA LEU A 49 -5.91 -3.71 8.63
C LEU A 49 -5.79 -2.46 7.76
N LYS A 50 -4.86 -1.57 8.15
CA LYS A 50 -4.54 -0.33 7.43
C LYS A 50 -3.19 -0.44 6.75
N TRP A 51 -3.09 0.04 5.53
CA TRP A 51 -1.83 0.13 4.79
C TRP A 51 -1.54 1.54 4.34
N PHE A 52 -0.25 1.81 4.18
CA PHE A 52 0.29 2.98 3.52
C PHE A 52 1.56 2.56 2.79
N PHE A 53 1.73 2.96 1.52
CA PHE A 53 3.00 2.80 0.84
C PHE A 53 3.28 3.86 -0.24
N ARG A 54 4.58 4.01 -0.52
CA ARG A 54 5.12 4.72 -1.67
C ARG A 54 6.10 3.82 -2.39
N CYS A 55 5.94 3.69 -3.70
CA CYS A 55 6.92 3.18 -4.63
C CYS A 55 7.80 4.32 -5.15
N SER A 56 9.11 4.11 -5.18
CA SER A 56 10.09 5.10 -5.64
C SER A 56 9.97 5.44 -7.12
N SER A 57 9.48 4.50 -7.95
CA SER A 57 9.37 4.70 -9.39
C SER A 57 8.41 3.73 -10.07
N GLY A 58 7.70 4.23 -11.08
CA GLY A 58 6.78 3.46 -11.91
C GLY A 58 5.58 2.91 -11.13
N ASP A 59 5.19 1.69 -11.46
CA ASP A 59 4.04 1.00 -10.90
C ASP A 59 4.42 -0.32 -10.21
N ILE A 60 3.51 -0.80 -9.36
CA ILE A 60 3.59 -2.09 -8.67
C ILE A 60 2.19 -2.71 -8.65
N ASP A 61 2.11 -4.03 -8.75
CA ASP A 61 0.85 -4.74 -8.49
C ASP A 61 0.68 -4.89 -6.97
N PHE A 62 -0.45 -4.44 -6.43
CA PHE A 62 -0.78 -4.51 -5.01
C PHE A 62 -2.03 -5.37 -4.79
N SER A 63 -2.01 -6.21 -3.75
CA SER A 63 -3.17 -6.99 -3.32
C SER A 63 -3.05 -7.42 -1.87
N ILE A 64 -4.16 -7.90 -1.28
CA ILE A 64 -4.17 -8.53 0.05
C ILE A 64 -4.85 -9.88 -0.06
N ILE A 65 -4.18 -10.91 0.45
CA ILE A 65 -4.58 -12.31 0.33
C ILE A 65 -4.77 -12.91 1.73
N LYS A 66 -5.83 -13.71 1.91
CA LYS A 66 -6.06 -14.56 3.08
C LYS A 66 -6.32 -15.98 2.60
N ASP A 67 -5.55 -16.95 3.10
CA ASP A 67 -5.67 -18.38 2.74
C ASP A 67 -5.72 -18.65 1.22
N GLY A 68 -4.96 -17.88 0.43
CA GLY A 68 -4.92 -17.99 -1.03
C GLY A 68 -6.08 -17.30 -1.77
N VAL A 69 -6.98 -16.61 -1.07
CA VAL A 69 -8.10 -15.84 -1.63
C VAL A 69 -7.83 -14.34 -1.50
N TYR A 70 -8.11 -13.58 -2.57
CA TYR A 70 -8.00 -12.13 -2.54
C TYR A 70 -9.12 -11.52 -1.67
N VAL A 71 -8.73 -10.87 -0.57
CA VAL A 71 -9.62 -10.04 0.26
C VAL A 71 -9.55 -8.57 -0.15
N TRP A 72 -8.47 -8.19 -0.84
CA TRP A 72 -8.36 -6.92 -1.57
C TRP A 72 -7.91 -7.24 -3.00
N PRO A 73 -8.59 -6.71 -4.03
CA PRO A 73 -8.32 -7.08 -5.41
C PRO A 73 -6.90 -6.71 -5.82
N ARG A 74 -6.36 -7.48 -6.76
CA ARG A 74 -5.08 -7.17 -7.38
C ARG A 74 -5.23 -6.09 -8.44
N TYR A 75 -4.52 -4.98 -8.29
CA TYR A 75 -4.41 -3.95 -9.31
C TYR A 75 -3.02 -3.35 -9.38
N ARG A 76 -2.69 -2.80 -10.55
CA ARG A 76 -1.44 -2.08 -10.79
C ARG A 76 -1.64 -0.61 -10.46
N ILE A 77 -0.75 -0.07 -9.63
CA ILE A 77 -0.83 1.33 -9.19
C ILE A 77 0.53 2.01 -9.20
N THR A 78 0.52 3.30 -9.54
CA THR A 78 1.66 4.21 -9.33
C THR A 78 1.40 5.11 -8.13
N THR A 79 2.44 5.39 -7.36
CA THR A 79 2.39 6.31 -6.22
C THR A 79 3.29 7.53 -6.44
N GLU A 80 3.59 7.87 -7.70
CA GLU A 80 4.50 8.95 -8.07
C GLU A 80 4.03 10.30 -7.51
N PHE A 81 2.73 10.55 -7.55
CA PHE A 81 2.14 11.82 -7.11
C PHE A 81 1.47 11.73 -5.74
N VAL A 82 0.90 10.59 -5.38
CA VAL A 82 0.13 10.41 -4.14
C VAL A 82 0.49 9.01 -3.58
N PRO A 83 0.75 8.87 -2.27
CA PRO A 83 0.91 7.54 -1.67
C PRO A 83 -0.36 6.72 -1.82
N GLU A 84 -0.23 5.40 -1.87
CA GLU A 84 -1.38 4.52 -1.75
C GLU A 84 -1.63 4.21 -0.28
N PHE A 85 -2.87 4.34 0.15
CA PHE A 85 -3.28 4.02 1.51
C PHE A 85 -4.75 3.61 1.55
N GLY A 86 -5.11 2.83 2.56
CA GLY A 86 -6.47 2.34 2.70
C GLY A 86 -6.60 1.44 3.91
N GLN A 87 -7.79 0.86 4.04
CA GLN A 87 -8.08 -0.09 5.10
C GLN A 87 -9.12 -1.12 4.63
N ILE A 88 -9.05 -2.30 5.24
CA ILE A 88 -10.11 -3.30 5.19
C ILE A 88 -10.46 -3.72 6.61
N GLU A 89 -11.69 -4.17 6.81
CA GLU A 89 -12.09 -4.89 8.01
C GLU A 89 -11.80 -6.39 7.79
N CYS A 90 -11.02 -6.98 8.69
CA CYS A 90 -10.66 -8.39 8.63
C CYS A 90 -11.82 -9.24 9.17
N GLU A 91 -12.62 -9.82 8.28
CA GLU A 91 -13.78 -10.64 8.66
C GLU A 91 -13.40 -11.86 9.50
N GLU A 92 -12.19 -12.37 9.33
CA GLU A 92 -11.68 -13.55 10.04
C GLU A 92 -10.31 -13.28 10.65
N SER A 93 -10.03 -13.92 11.79
CA SER A 93 -8.68 -13.99 12.37
C SER A 93 -7.75 -14.84 11.50
N GLY A 94 -6.46 -14.53 11.51
CA GLY A 94 -5.41 -15.31 10.88
C GLY A 94 -4.38 -14.42 10.20
N THR A 95 -3.58 -15.03 9.33
CA THR A 95 -2.49 -14.33 8.64
C THR A 95 -2.97 -13.77 7.30
N TYR A 96 -2.90 -12.45 7.16
CA TYR A 96 -3.13 -11.74 5.92
C TYR A 96 -1.78 -11.47 5.25
N GLU A 97 -1.70 -11.73 3.95
CA GLU A 97 -0.50 -11.46 3.15
C GLU A 97 -0.74 -10.20 2.31
N ILE A 98 -0.02 -9.12 2.62
CA ILE A 98 0.02 -7.94 1.77
C ILE A 98 1.08 -8.19 0.70
N GLU A 99 0.65 -8.26 -0.57
CA GLU A 99 1.49 -8.62 -1.69
C GLU A 99 1.88 -7.39 -2.53
N PHE A 100 3.19 -7.25 -2.75
CA PHE A 100 3.78 -6.33 -3.72
C PHE A 100 4.45 -7.13 -4.83
N ASP A 101 3.88 -7.08 -6.03
CA ASP A 101 4.31 -7.88 -7.17
C ASP A 101 4.89 -6.99 -8.30
N ASN A 102 6.15 -7.25 -8.66
CA ASN A 102 6.88 -6.63 -9.77
C ASN A 102 7.15 -7.65 -10.90
N GLY A 103 6.24 -8.59 -11.08
CA GLY A 103 6.24 -9.68 -12.05
C GLY A 103 6.30 -9.18 -13.48
N HIS A 104 5.67 -8.04 -13.75
CA HIS A 104 5.73 -7.34 -15.03
C HIS A 104 7.06 -6.59 -15.24
N GLY A 105 7.79 -6.28 -14.17
CA GLY A 105 9.08 -5.61 -14.21
C GLY A 105 10.13 -6.49 -14.88
N LYS A 106 10.73 -6.01 -15.98
CA LYS A 106 11.70 -6.81 -16.76
C LYS A 106 13.14 -6.69 -16.27
N VAL A 107 13.54 -5.51 -15.83
CA VAL A 107 14.96 -5.17 -15.56
C VAL A 107 15.11 -4.50 -14.20
N TRP A 108 14.24 -3.55 -13.88
CA TRP A 108 14.37 -2.72 -12.69
C TRP A 108 13.58 -3.28 -11.50
N SER A 109 14.21 -3.25 -10.33
CA SER A 109 13.54 -3.45 -9.05
C SER A 109 12.71 -2.22 -8.66
N LYS A 110 11.86 -2.40 -7.66
CA LYS A 110 11.03 -1.36 -7.05
C LYS A 110 11.42 -1.21 -5.61
N ASP A 111 11.77 0.01 -5.20
CA ASP A 111 11.96 0.33 -3.79
C ASP A 111 10.66 0.92 -3.24
N LEU A 112 10.10 0.28 -2.23
CA LEU A 112 8.94 0.74 -1.51
C LEU A 112 9.33 1.23 -0.12
N LYS A 113 8.60 2.22 0.36
CA LYS A 113 8.49 2.59 1.77
C LYS A 113 7.05 2.33 2.18
N TYR A 114 6.83 1.51 3.19
CA TYR A 114 5.48 1.12 3.60
C TYR A 114 5.32 1.10 5.12
N ALA A 115 4.06 1.11 5.55
CA ALA A 115 3.65 0.85 6.92
C ALA A 115 2.32 0.10 6.93
N VAL A 116 2.16 -0.73 7.95
CA VAL A 116 0.96 -1.54 8.17
C VAL A 116 0.60 -1.42 9.64
N HIS A 117 -0.68 -1.18 9.90
CA HIS A 117 -1.23 -1.09 11.25
C HIS A 117 -2.46 -1.96 11.35
N VAL A 118 -2.63 -2.60 12.51
CA VAL A 118 -3.84 -3.34 12.88
C VAL A 118 -4.45 -2.66 14.10
N GLU A 119 -5.75 -2.38 14.06
CA GLU A 119 -6.51 -1.72 15.15
C GLU A 119 -7.87 -2.37 15.42
#